data_AF-A0AAU7E0N0-F1
#
_entry.id   AF-A0AAU7E0N0-F1
#
_cell.length_a   1.000
_cell.length_b   1.000
_cell.length_c   1.000
_cell.angle_alpha   90.00
_cell.angle_beta   90.00
_cell.angle_gamma   90.00
#
_symmetry.space_group_name_H-M   'P 1'
#
loop_
_entity.id
_entity.type
_entity.pdbx_description
1 polymer ?
#
loop_
_entity_poly.entity_id
_entity_poly.type
_entity_poly.pdbx_seq_one_letter_code
_entity_poly.pdbx_strand_id
1 'polypeptide(L)'
;MNKFVRTAQTNQSLSLAAMEEASRTGLREADIDHLFLALVINDQAAGRVLRECGISIEGARRAVQEQHGAQLAELGIEAVFPQSGQIVFHQTNGYQWSKRAADILARSAGKNKDGDASAVLRELLAEPSGLITGVLGKLRVTSAALLGELELAETLQTPGTFVVPQVKGWMSSSTSVFVPAPVAEVREFLIDPAKVPEWHVGVGSIELDPETLVNSETLMNSTWSAHAPVTGPNGKATKIKPQFRRLHIERSLTRHDEQVEWRITHPDSPRNRPLLTTIVLVQTTGGTQVSITNAWQAQGGWRKPIAWVLRPIQKFFVWFQMFHMGGATSRAFR
;
A
#
# COMPACT_ATOMS: atom_id res chain seq x y z
N MET A 1 4.48 3.76 -18.77
CA MET A 1 5.17 2.68 -18.02
C MET A 1 5.10 1.40 -18.86
N ASN A 2 6.19 0.64 -19.02
CA ASN A 2 6.19 -0.61 -19.81
C ASN A 2 5.27 -1.67 -19.16
N LYS A 3 4.58 -2.48 -19.96
CA LYS A 3 3.68 -3.57 -19.52
C LYS A 3 4.37 -4.46 -18.47
N PHE A 4 5.59 -4.91 -18.73
CA PHE A 4 6.34 -5.76 -17.78
C PHE A 4 6.49 -5.14 -16.39
N VAL A 5 6.76 -3.82 -16.33
CA VAL A 5 6.91 -3.11 -15.05
C VAL A 5 5.57 -3.02 -14.34
N ARG A 6 4.49 -2.74 -15.06
CA ARG A 6 3.13 -2.70 -14.51
C ARG A 6 2.72 -4.07 -13.96
N THR A 7 2.93 -5.13 -14.72
CA THR A 7 2.61 -6.51 -14.29
C THR A 7 3.41 -6.90 -13.05
N ALA A 8 4.70 -6.60 -13.00
CA ALA A 8 5.52 -6.86 -11.82
C ALA A 8 5.01 -6.09 -10.59
N GLN A 9 4.65 -4.81 -10.75
CA GLN A 9 4.09 -3.99 -9.67
C GLN A 9 2.74 -4.50 -9.17
N THR A 10 1.83 -4.84 -10.09
CA THR A 10 0.54 -5.43 -9.75
C THR A 10 0.71 -6.74 -9.01
N ASN A 11 1.52 -7.67 -9.55
CA ASN A 11 1.75 -8.97 -8.93
C ASN A 11 2.38 -8.84 -7.54
N GLN A 12 3.33 -7.91 -7.37
CA GLN A 12 3.93 -7.67 -6.05
C GLN A 12 2.93 -7.07 -5.07
N SER A 13 2.13 -6.09 -5.49
CA SER A 13 1.09 -5.46 -4.65
C SER A 13 0.03 -6.49 -4.20
N LEU A 14 -0.51 -7.26 -5.14
CA LEU A 14 -1.51 -8.29 -4.86
C LEU A 14 -0.94 -9.44 -4.05
N SER A 15 0.29 -9.90 -4.33
CA SER A 15 0.93 -10.95 -3.53
C SER A 15 1.17 -10.50 -2.10
N LEU A 16 1.65 -9.27 -1.90
CA LEU A 16 1.85 -8.77 -0.54
C LEU A 16 0.52 -8.74 0.22
N ALA A 17 -0.50 -8.11 -0.35
CA ALA A 17 -1.81 -7.98 0.29
C ALA A 17 -2.48 -9.34 0.54
N ALA A 18 -2.42 -10.28 -0.41
CA ALA A 18 -3.03 -11.59 -0.25
C ALA A 18 -2.32 -12.43 0.84
N MET A 19 -0.99 -12.37 0.91
CA MET A 19 -0.24 -13.08 1.95
C MET A 19 -0.45 -12.45 3.33
N GLU A 20 -0.65 -11.13 3.40
CA GLU A 20 -1.07 -10.45 4.63
C GLU A 20 -2.45 -10.97 5.10
N GLU A 21 -3.43 -11.08 4.20
CA GLU A 21 -4.75 -11.64 4.53
C GLU A 21 -4.68 -13.11 4.93
N ALA A 22 -3.91 -13.94 4.23
CA ALA A 22 -3.72 -15.35 4.60
C ALA A 22 -3.07 -15.48 5.99
N SER A 23 -2.14 -14.57 6.32
CA SER A 23 -1.48 -14.59 7.62
C SER A 23 -2.42 -14.34 8.80
N ARG A 24 -3.54 -13.62 8.59
CA ARG A 24 -4.52 -13.31 9.66
C ARG A 24 -5.19 -14.55 10.23
N THR A 25 -5.34 -15.59 9.41
CA THR A 25 -5.95 -16.86 9.78
C THR A 25 -4.90 -17.95 10.05
N GLY A 26 -3.62 -17.56 10.12
CA GLY A 26 -2.50 -18.47 10.36
C GLY A 26 -2.07 -19.28 9.14
N LEU A 27 -2.62 -18.98 7.96
CA LEU A 27 -2.30 -19.71 6.73
C LEU A 27 -0.94 -19.26 6.16
N ARG A 28 -0.21 -20.24 5.61
CA ARG A 28 1.06 -20.05 4.89
C ARG A 28 0.89 -20.13 3.38
N GLU A 29 -0.28 -20.60 2.94
CA GLU A 29 -0.65 -20.65 1.54
C GLU A 29 -1.78 -19.65 1.31
N ALA A 30 -1.55 -18.65 0.45
CA ALA A 30 -2.60 -17.78 -0.03
C ALA A 30 -3.26 -18.39 -1.25
N ASP A 31 -4.57 -18.22 -1.35
CA ASP A 31 -5.40 -18.80 -2.40
C ASP A 31 -6.30 -17.75 -3.07
N ILE A 32 -7.21 -18.15 -3.95
CA ILE A 32 -8.01 -17.25 -4.80
C ILE A 32 -8.93 -16.32 -4.01
N ASP A 33 -9.38 -16.71 -2.83
CA ASP A 33 -10.11 -15.90 -1.86
C ASP A 33 -9.22 -14.78 -1.29
N HIS A 34 -7.98 -15.10 -0.93
CA HIS A 34 -7.01 -14.11 -0.48
C HIS A 34 -6.63 -13.14 -1.61
N LEU A 35 -6.56 -13.65 -2.85
CA LEU A 35 -6.39 -12.81 -4.04
C LEU A 35 -7.59 -11.87 -4.25
N PHE A 36 -8.82 -12.35 -4.01
CA PHE A 36 -10.02 -11.51 -4.03
C PHE A 36 -9.95 -10.38 -2.99
N LEU A 37 -9.60 -10.71 -1.73
CA LEU A 37 -9.42 -9.71 -0.67
C LEU A 37 -8.33 -8.68 -1.03
N ALA A 38 -7.23 -9.13 -1.62
CA ALA A 38 -6.16 -8.26 -2.11
C ALA A 38 -6.63 -7.31 -3.22
N LEU A 39 -7.53 -7.76 -4.11
CA LEU A 39 -8.11 -6.90 -5.15
C LEU A 39 -9.03 -5.83 -4.56
N VAL A 40 -9.86 -6.17 -3.56
CA VAL A 40 -10.78 -5.21 -2.90
C VAL A 40 -10.04 -4.02 -2.33
N ILE A 41 -8.81 -4.20 -1.85
CA ILE A 41 -7.99 -3.17 -1.22
C ILE A 41 -6.89 -2.62 -2.14
N ASN A 42 -6.87 -3.05 -3.40
CA ASN A 42 -5.97 -2.54 -4.40
C ASN A 42 -6.41 -1.14 -4.90
N ASP A 43 -5.44 -0.31 -5.27
CA ASP A 43 -5.63 1.07 -5.72
C ASP A 43 -5.98 1.20 -7.21
N GLN A 44 -5.80 0.14 -8.00
CA GLN A 44 -6.11 0.12 -9.44
C GLN A 44 -7.61 -0.03 -9.70
N ALA A 45 -7.99 0.00 -10.98
CA ALA A 45 -9.38 0.04 -11.43
C ALA A 45 -10.25 -1.10 -10.86
N ALA A 46 -9.74 -2.34 -10.84
CA ALA A 46 -10.45 -3.47 -10.24
C ALA A 46 -10.88 -3.23 -8.80
N GLY A 47 -9.98 -2.73 -7.95
CA GLY A 47 -10.30 -2.44 -6.55
C GLY A 47 -11.31 -1.31 -6.41
N ARG A 48 -11.22 -0.27 -7.24
CA ARG A 48 -12.21 0.83 -7.27
C ARG A 48 -13.59 0.32 -7.65
N VAL A 49 -13.70 -0.44 -8.74
CA VAL A 49 -14.96 -1.02 -9.21
C VAL A 49 -15.60 -1.91 -8.14
N LEU A 50 -14.81 -2.79 -7.49
CA LEU A 50 -15.31 -3.61 -6.39
C LEU A 50 -15.93 -2.75 -5.28
N ARG A 51 -15.25 -1.68 -4.87
CA ARG A 51 -15.74 -0.76 -3.83
C ARG A 51 -16.94 0.07 -4.27
N GLU A 52 -16.98 0.49 -5.54
CA GLU A 52 -18.12 1.19 -6.16
C GLU A 52 -19.36 0.30 -6.20
N CYS A 53 -19.19 -1.01 -6.36
CA CYS A 53 -20.26 -2.00 -6.18
C CYS A 53 -20.62 -2.27 -4.71
N GLY A 54 -20.09 -1.49 -3.75
CA GLY A 54 -20.40 -1.61 -2.33
C GLY A 54 -19.62 -2.69 -1.58
N ILE A 55 -18.59 -3.29 -2.20
CA ILE A 55 -17.77 -4.32 -1.56
C ILE A 55 -16.72 -3.66 -0.67
N SER A 56 -16.93 -3.73 0.65
CA SER A 56 -15.91 -3.36 1.64
C SER A 56 -14.99 -4.54 1.96
N ILE A 57 -13.79 -4.27 2.50
CA ILE A 57 -12.86 -5.33 2.93
C ILE A 57 -13.48 -6.20 4.03
N GLU A 58 -14.17 -5.62 5.01
CA GLU A 58 -14.85 -6.37 6.06
C GLU A 58 -16.02 -7.20 5.53
N GLY A 59 -16.78 -6.66 4.58
CA GLY A 59 -17.83 -7.41 3.89
C GLY A 59 -17.26 -8.59 3.12
N ALA A 60 -16.16 -8.37 2.40
CA ALA A 60 -15.48 -9.41 1.63
C ALA A 60 -14.91 -10.52 2.53
N ARG A 61 -14.23 -10.17 3.63
CA ARG A 61 -13.71 -11.13 4.63
C ARG A 61 -14.84 -12.01 5.19
N ARG A 62 -15.95 -11.39 5.58
CA ARG A 62 -17.13 -12.11 6.08
C ARG A 62 -17.72 -13.05 5.04
N ALA A 63 -17.88 -12.58 3.80
CA ALA A 63 -18.41 -13.37 2.70
C ALA A 63 -17.53 -14.59 2.37
N VAL A 64 -16.21 -14.46 2.43
CA VAL A 64 -15.27 -15.58 2.29
C VAL A 64 -15.47 -16.59 3.42
N GLN A 65 -15.54 -16.14 4.68
CA GLN A 65 -15.75 -17.02 5.82
C GLN A 65 -17.11 -17.76 5.74
N GLU A 66 -18.19 -17.06 5.38
CA GLU A 66 -19.51 -17.64 5.18
C GLU A 66 -19.51 -18.68 4.04
N GLN A 67 -18.79 -18.42 2.95
CA GLN A 67 -18.68 -19.34 1.82
C GLN A 67 -17.91 -20.61 2.21
N HIS A 68 -16.79 -20.48 2.94
CA HIS A 68 -16.05 -21.64 3.44
C HIS A 68 -16.90 -22.46 4.42
N GLY A 69 -17.64 -21.80 5.31
CA GLY A 69 -18.58 -22.47 6.22
C GLY A 69 -19.67 -23.24 5.48
N ALA A 70 -20.26 -22.65 4.44
CA ALA A 70 -21.28 -23.32 3.62
C ALA A 70 -20.72 -24.56 2.91
N GLN A 71 -19.51 -24.48 2.33
CA GLN A 71 -18.87 -25.61 1.66
C GLN A 71 -18.56 -26.78 2.61
N LEU A 72 -18.16 -26.49 3.86
CA LEU A 72 -17.94 -27.53 4.85
C LEU A 72 -19.25 -28.13 5.36
N ALA A 73 -20.28 -27.31 5.54
CA ALA A 73 -21.61 -27.77 5.94
C ALA A 73 -22.24 -28.71 4.89
N GLU A 74 -22.03 -28.47 3.59
CA GLU A 74 -22.43 -29.38 2.51
C GLU A 74 -21.78 -30.77 2.63
N LEU A 75 -20.59 -30.85 3.23
CA LEU A 75 -19.88 -32.09 3.53
C LEU A 75 -20.26 -32.69 4.90
N GLY A 76 -21.20 -32.07 5.62
CA GLY A 76 -21.60 -32.47 6.97
C GLY A 76 -20.56 -32.14 8.05
N ILE A 77 -19.63 -31.22 7.76
CA ILE A 77 -18.57 -30.80 8.68
C ILE A 77 -18.95 -29.45 9.31
N GLU A 78 -19.16 -29.45 10.62
CA GLU A 78 -19.21 -28.21 11.40
C GLU A 78 -17.80 -27.81 11.81
N ALA A 79 -17.25 -26.78 11.17
CA ALA A 79 -15.93 -26.25 11.50
C ALA A 79 -16.04 -24.87 12.15
N VAL A 80 -15.25 -24.67 13.20
CA VAL A 80 -15.01 -23.35 13.78
C VAL A 80 -13.77 -22.77 13.11
N PHE A 81 -13.95 -21.68 12.37
CA PHE A 81 -12.83 -20.97 11.77
C PHE A 81 -12.14 -20.09 12.81
N PRO A 82 -10.79 -20.00 12.78
CA PRO A 82 -10.08 -19.05 13.61
C PRO A 82 -10.54 -17.62 13.27
N GLN A 83 -10.68 -16.78 14.31
CA GLN A 83 -10.95 -15.37 14.10
C GLN A 83 -9.76 -14.71 13.40
N SER A 84 -10.05 -13.77 12.50
CA SER A 84 -9.03 -12.96 11.84
C SER A 84 -8.19 -12.21 12.87
N GLY A 85 -6.92 -12.59 12.99
CA GLY A 85 -5.95 -11.97 13.87
C GLY A 85 -5.19 -10.81 13.21
N GLN A 86 -4.13 -10.38 13.89
CA GLN A 86 -3.17 -9.42 13.35
C GLN A 86 -2.41 -10.00 12.16
N ILE A 87 -1.94 -9.13 11.25
CA ILE A 87 -1.06 -9.52 10.15
C ILE A 87 0.31 -9.92 10.71
N VAL A 88 0.69 -11.18 10.51
CA VAL A 88 2.00 -11.73 10.93
C VAL A 88 2.94 -12.04 9.76
N PHE A 89 2.52 -11.73 8.52
CA PHE A 89 3.28 -11.98 7.29
C PHE A 89 4.75 -11.53 7.38
N HIS A 90 5.01 -10.33 7.92
CA HIS A 90 6.36 -9.76 8.02
C HIS A 90 7.24 -10.38 9.11
N GLN A 91 6.63 -11.13 10.03
CA GLN A 91 7.30 -11.72 11.18
C GLN A 91 7.68 -13.18 10.93
N THR A 92 7.20 -13.76 9.83
CA THR A 92 7.21 -15.20 9.60
C THR A 92 7.53 -15.51 8.13
N ASN A 93 7.94 -16.74 7.83
CA ASN A 93 8.44 -17.13 6.51
C ASN A 93 7.61 -18.26 5.89
N GLY A 94 7.95 -18.65 4.66
CA GLY A 94 7.38 -19.84 4.00
C GLY A 94 6.03 -19.60 3.32
N TYR A 95 5.73 -18.35 2.96
CA TYR A 95 4.51 -18.00 2.26
C TYR A 95 4.57 -18.38 0.78
N GLN A 96 3.53 -19.05 0.30
CA GLN A 96 3.41 -19.47 -1.09
C GLN A 96 1.99 -19.28 -1.61
N TRP A 97 1.86 -19.24 -2.94
CA TRP A 97 0.56 -19.28 -3.59
C TRP A 97 0.11 -20.73 -3.79
N SER A 98 -1.19 -20.96 -3.64
CA SER A 98 -1.80 -22.16 -4.19
C SER A 98 -1.56 -22.23 -5.70
N LYS A 99 -1.55 -23.44 -6.25
CA LYS A 99 -1.36 -23.63 -7.70
C LYS A 99 -2.41 -22.86 -8.51
N ARG A 100 -3.68 -22.90 -8.09
CA ARG A 100 -4.78 -22.24 -8.82
C ARG A 100 -4.65 -20.71 -8.80
N ALA A 101 -4.24 -20.12 -7.68
CA ALA A 101 -4.03 -18.68 -7.58
C ALA A 101 -2.80 -18.23 -8.39
N ALA A 102 -1.71 -19.01 -8.35
CA ALA A 102 -0.54 -18.78 -9.18
C ALA A 102 -0.89 -18.84 -10.69
N ASP A 103 -1.71 -19.80 -11.10
CA ASP A 103 -2.16 -19.94 -12.48
C ASP A 103 -3.02 -18.73 -12.93
N ILE A 104 -3.87 -18.18 -12.05
CA ILE A 104 -4.63 -16.94 -12.33
C ILE A 104 -3.69 -15.75 -12.58
N LEU A 105 -2.70 -15.54 -11.71
CA LEU A 105 -1.71 -14.47 -11.86
C LEU A 105 -0.86 -14.64 -13.13
N ALA A 106 -0.52 -15.88 -13.50
CA ALA A 106 0.21 -16.17 -14.73
C ALA A 106 -0.66 -15.89 -15.97
N ARG A 107 -1.92 -16.31 -15.96
CA ARG A 107 -2.86 -16.09 -17.08
C ARG A 107 -3.19 -14.62 -17.26
N SER A 108 -3.30 -13.82 -16.20
CA SER A 108 -3.57 -12.37 -16.29
C SER A 108 -2.41 -11.60 -16.93
N ALA A 109 -1.18 -12.11 -16.78
CA ALA A 109 0.03 -11.58 -17.42
C ALA A 109 0.23 -12.03 -18.88
N GLY A 110 -0.67 -12.86 -19.41
CA GLY A 110 -0.56 -13.50 -20.72
C GLY A 110 -0.52 -12.55 -21.93
N LYS A 111 -0.39 -13.16 -23.12
CA LYS A 111 -0.45 -12.44 -24.40
C LYS A 111 -1.85 -11.81 -24.56
N ASN A 112 -1.91 -10.54 -25.00
CA ASN A 112 -3.12 -9.74 -25.16
C ASN A 112 -3.87 -9.30 -23.88
N LYS A 113 -3.25 -9.40 -22.71
CA LYS A 113 -3.78 -8.82 -21.46
C LYS A 113 -2.86 -7.75 -20.92
N ASP A 114 -3.38 -6.81 -20.13
CA ASP A 114 -2.56 -5.72 -19.58
C ASP A 114 -1.72 -6.13 -18.37
N GLY A 115 -2.05 -7.26 -17.74
CA GLY A 115 -1.38 -7.75 -16.53
C GLY A 115 -1.56 -6.79 -15.35
N ASP A 116 -2.64 -6.02 -15.34
CA ASP A 116 -3.06 -5.17 -14.22
C ASP A 116 -4.12 -5.87 -13.37
N ALA A 117 -4.57 -5.19 -12.31
CA ALA A 117 -5.54 -5.76 -11.39
C ALA A 117 -6.88 -6.09 -12.09
N SER A 118 -7.26 -5.34 -13.13
CA SER A 118 -8.44 -5.60 -13.96
C SER A 118 -8.32 -6.93 -14.70
N ALA A 119 -7.16 -7.19 -15.31
CA ALA A 119 -6.89 -8.50 -15.93
C ALA A 119 -6.93 -9.65 -14.91
N VAL A 120 -6.45 -9.44 -13.69
CA VAL A 120 -6.52 -10.44 -12.61
C VAL A 120 -7.97 -10.67 -12.17
N LEU A 121 -8.77 -9.61 -11.98
CA LEU A 121 -10.17 -9.72 -11.61
C LEU A 121 -10.97 -10.51 -12.67
N ARG A 122 -10.75 -10.26 -13.96
CA ARG A 122 -11.39 -11.03 -15.04
C ARG A 122 -11.08 -12.52 -14.98
N GLU A 123 -9.81 -12.88 -14.77
CA GLU A 123 -9.41 -14.28 -14.62
C GLU A 123 -10.01 -14.95 -13.37
N LEU A 124 -10.16 -14.17 -12.30
CA LEU A 124 -10.76 -14.63 -11.05
C LEU A 124 -12.28 -14.84 -11.19
N LEU A 125 -12.98 -13.96 -11.91
CA LEU A 125 -14.42 -14.08 -12.18
C LEU A 125 -14.76 -15.23 -13.14
N ALA A 126 -13.81 -15.63 -13.99
CA ALA A 126 -13.93 -16.78 -14.89
C ALA A 126 -13.46 -18.11 -14.26
N GLU A 127 -13.06 -18.10 -13.00
CA GLU A 127 -12.55 -19.29 -12.31
C GLU A 127 -13.67 -20.34 -12.10
N PRO A 128 -13.43 -21.62 -12.44
CA PRO A 128 -14.49 -22.62 -12.56
C PRO A 128 -14.95 -23.25 -11.23
N SER A 129 -14.24 -23.07 -10.11
CA SER A 129 -14.61 -23.71 -8.84
C SER A 129 -15.92 -23.18 -8.24
N GLY A 130 -16.39 -22.03 -8.72
CA GLY A 130 -17.60 -21.37 -8.22
C GLY A 130 -17.42 -20.70 -6.85
N LEU A 131 -16.22 -20.78 -6.24
CA LEU A 131 -15.94 -20.17 -4.95
C LEU A 131 -16.18 -18.65 -4.99
N ILE A 132 -15.58 -17.97 -5.97
CA ILE A 132 -15.71 -16.52 -6.11
C ILE A 132 -17.15 -16.12 -6.45
N THR A 133 -17.83 -16.90 -7.29
CA THR A 133 -19.26 -16.71 -7.58
C THR A 133 -20.11 -16.83 -6.31
N GLY A 134 -19.81 -17.80 -5.44
CA GLY A 134 -20.47 -17.95 -4.14
C GLY A 134 -20.22 -16.76 -3.21
N VAL A 135 -18.96 -16.32 -3.08
CA VAL A 135 -18.58 -15.12 -2.30
C VAL A 135 -19.32 -13.88 -2.81
N LEU A 136 -19.36 -13.65 -4.13
CA LEU A 136 -20.08 -12.54 -4.72
C LEU A 136 -21.60 -12.62 -4.46
N GLY A 137 -22.17 -13.83 -4.50
CA GLY A 137 -23.57 -14.05 -4.13
C GLY A 137 -23.88 -13.61 -2.69
N LYS A 138 -22.99 -13.88 -1.74
CA LYS A 138 -23.11 -13.38 -0.35
C LYS A 138 -23.03 -11.86 -0.27
N LEU A 139 -22.21 -11.25 -1.12
CA LEU A 139 -22.08 -9.80 -1.28
C LEU A 139 -23.22 -9.17 -2.09
N ARG A 140 -24.16 -9.97 -2.63
CA ARG A 140 -25.27 -9.55 -3.49
C ARG A 140 -24.81 -8.87 -4.78
N VAL A 141 -23.65 -9.28 -5.29
CA VAL A 141 -23.08 -8.83 -6.56
C VAL A 141 -22.95 -10.03 -7.50
N THR A 142 -23.07 -9.82 -8.81
CA THR A 142 -22.85 -10.89 -9.79
C THR A 142 -21.57 -10.65 -10.58
N SER A 143 -20.94 -11.72 -11.06
CA SER A 143 -19.74 -11.62 -11.91
C SER A 143 -20.02 -10.80 -13.18
N ALA A 144 -21.21 -10.95 -13.77
CA ALA A 144 -21.61 -10.20 -14.96
C ALA A 144 -21.74 -8.69 -14.69
N ALA A 145 -22.32 -8.31 -13.55
CA ALA A 145 -22.40 -6.90 -13.16
C ALA A 145 -21.00 -6.29 -12.98
N LEU A 146 -20.08 -6.99 -12.29
CA LEU A 146 -18.71 -6.52 -12.12
C LEU A 146 -17.94 -6.37 -13.43
N LEU A 147 -18.12 -7.31 -14.37
CA LEU A 147 -17.50 -7.21 -15.69
C LEU A 147 -18.03 -5.99 -16.45
N GLY A 148 -19.33 -5.73 -16.39
CA GLY A 148 -19.94 -4.54 -17.00
C GLY A 148 -19.39 -3.23 -16.43
N GLU A 149 -19.31 -3.12 -15.10
CA GLU A 149 -18.74 -1.94 -14.44
C GLU A 149 -17.24 -1.76 -14.76
N LEU A 150 -16.50 -2.86 -14.87
CA LEU A 150 -15.08 -2.81 -15.24
C LEU A 150 -14.86 -2.30 -16.67
N GLU A 151 -15.69 -2.72 -17.62
CA GLU A 151 -15.67 -2.24 -19.00
C GLU A 151 -16.05 -0.76 -19.10
N LEU A 152 -17.05 -0.33 -18.34
CA LEU A 152 -17.44 1.08 -18.24
C LEU A 152 -16.29 1.94 -17.67
N ALA A 153 -15.67 1.51 -16.57
CA ALA A 153 -14.56 2.22 -15.94
C ALA A 153 -13.33 2.36 -16.86
N GLU A 154 -13.03 1.33 -17.66
CA GLU A 154 -11.94 1.37 -18.64
C GLU A 154 -12.24 2.30 -19.82
N THR A 155 -13.50 2.34 -20.26
CA THR A 155 -13.96 3.24 -21.34
C THR A 155 -13.89 4.71 -20.91
N LEU A 156 -14.24 5.00 -19.66
CA LEU A 156 -14.29 6.35 -19.11
C LEU A 156 -12.92 6.92 -18.71
N GLN A 157 -11.83 6.16 -18.89
CA GLN A 157 -10.43 6.53 -18.58
C GLN A 157 -10.32 7.53 -17.44
N THR A 158 -10.66 7.18 -16.19
CA THR A 158 -10.51 8.11 -15.08
C THR A 158 -9.04 8.22 -14.67
N PRO A 159 -8.29 9.30 -14.98
CA PRO A 159 -6.91 9.42 -14.56
C PRO A 159 -6.96 10.02 -13.14
N GLY A 160 -7.12 9.17 -12.13
CA GLY A 160 -7.03 9.55 -10.73
C GLY A 160 -5.59 9.79 -10.26
N THR A 161 -4.72 10.36 -11.10
CA THR A 161 -3.35 10.69 -10.68
C THR A 161 -3.32 12.16 -10.29
N PHE A 162 -3.30 12.44 -9.00
CA PHE A 162 -3.04 13.80 -8.51
C PHE A 162 -1.66 14.24 -8.97
N VAL A 163 -1.61 15.24 -9.85
CA VAL A 163 -0.36 15.84 -10.29
C VAL A 163 0.06 16.86 -9.24
N VAL A 164 0.98 16.47 -8.35
CA VAL A 164 1.64 17.45 -7.48
C VAL A 164 2.49 18.39 -8.35
N PRO A 165 2.44 19.72 -8.16
CA PRO A 165 3.23 20.66 -8.92
C PRO A 165 4.72 20.30 -8.93
N GLN A 166 5.31 20.16 -10.12
CA GLN A 166 6.75 19.96 -10.27
C GLN A 166 7.48 21.24 -9.89
N VAL A 167 8.21 21.22 -8.77
CA VAL A 167 9.08 22.35 -8.40
C VAL A 167 10.36 22.30 -9.23
N LYS A 168 10.66 23.37 -9.98
CA LYS A 168 11.85 23.46 -10.83
C LYS A 168 13.13 23.21 -10.02
N GLY A 169 13.95 22.26 -10.44
CA GLY A 169 15.20 21.87 -9.76
C GLY A 169 15.05 20.78 -8.69
N TRP A 170 13.83 20.30 -8.45
CA TRP A 170 13.54 19.14 -7.62
C TRP A 170 13.21 17.93 -8.50
N MET A 171 13.63 16.74 -8.04
CA MET A 171 13.10 15.48 -8.54
C MET A 171 12.00 15.05 -7.58
N SER A 172 10.92 14.48 -8.10
CA SER A 172 9.88 13.90 -7.28
C SER A 172 9.51 12.49 -7.74
N SER A 173 8.98 11.71 -6.80
CA SER A 173 8.33 10.43 -7.05
C SER A 173 7.04 10.40 -6.25
N SER A 174 5.99 9.90 -6.89
CA SER A 174 4.67 9.81 -6.28
C SER A 174 4.14 8.38 -6.35
N THR A 175 3.37 7.99 -5.34
CA THR A 175 2.57 6.77 -5.31
C THR A 175 1.22 7.08 -4.70
N SER A 176 0.25 6.23 -5.00
CA SER A 176 -1.09 6.34 -4.44
C SER A 176 -1.47 5.01 -3.84
N VAL A 177 -2.19 5.03 -2.72
CA VAL A 177 -2.67 3.83 -2.06
C VAL A 177 -4.07 4.06 -1.52
N PHE A 178 -4.91 3.04 -1.60
CA PHE A 178 -6.22 3.04 -0.95
C PHE A 178 -6.08 2.61 0.51
N VAL A 179 -6.75 3.32 1.42
CA VAL A 179 -6.80 3.01 2.86
C VAL A 179 -8.27 2.82 3.26
N PRO A 180 -8.66 1.68 3.85
CA PRO A 180 -10.05 1.38 4.19
C PRO A 180 -10.50 2.09 5.49
N ALA A 181 -10.23 3.39 5.61
CA ALA A 181 -10.60 4.21 6.77
C ALA A 181 -10.99 5.63 6.34
N PRO A 182 -11.79 6.36 7.16
CA PRO A 182 -12.16 7.75 6.91
C PRO A 182 -10.95 8.69 6.88
N VAL A 183 -11.06 9.80 6.14
CA VAL A 183 -9.97 10.79 6.00
C VAL A 183 -9.49 11.31 7.36
N ALA A 184 -10.41 11.52 8.31
CA ALA A 184 -10.09 12.03 9.64
C ALA A 184 -9.14 11.09 10.42
N GLU A 185 -9.43 9.78 10.43
CA GLU A 185 -8.61 8.78 11.12
C GLU A 185 -7.25 8.60 10.42
N VAL A 186 -7.25 8.57 9.09
CA VAL A 186 -6.01 8.49 8.30
C VAL A 186 -5.13 9.72 8.55
N ARG A 187 -5.74 10.90 8.65
CA ARG A 187 -5.03 12.14 8.97
C ARG A 187 -4.45 12.09 10.37
N GLU A 188 -5.22 11.71 11.38
CA GLU A 188 -4.76 11.62 12.77
C GLU A 188 -3.53 10.71 12.90
N PHE A 189 -3.56 9.56 12.24
CA PHE A 189 -2.41 8.65 12.16
C PHE A 189 -1.19 9.27 11.46
N LEU A 190 -1.39 9.99 10.36
CA LEU A 190 -0.30 10.55 9.56
C LEU A 190 0.31 11.82 10.14
N ILE A 191 -0.41 12.55 11.00
CA ILE A 191 0.11 13.74 11.67
C ILE A 191 0.83 13.41 12.98
N ASP A 192 0.54 12.26 13.60
CA ASP A 192 1.16 11.86 14.86
C ASP A 192 2.66 11.53 14.65
N PRO A 193 3.59 12.29 15.25
CA PRO A 193 5.02 11.99 15.15
C PRO A 193 5.34 10.60 15.69
N ALA A 194 4.65 10.09 16.73
CA ALA A 194 4.90 8.76 17.28
C ALA A 194 4.63 7.64 16.27
N LYS A 195 3.77 7.89 15.27
CA LYS A 195 3.38 6.94 14.22
C LYS A 195 4.26 6.98 12.98
N VAL A 196 5.13 7.97 12.83
CA VAL A 196 6.06 8.07 11.68
C VAL A 196 6.89 6.79 11.45
N PRO A 197 7.45 6.11 12.48
CA PRO A 197 8.18 4.85 12.26
C PRO A 197 7.30 3.73 11.71
N GLU A 198 5.98 3.78 11.91
CA GLU A 198 5.05 2.76 11.43
C GLU A 198 4.83 2.85 9.92
N TRP A 199 4.91 4.04 9.31
CA TRP A 199 4.67 4.24 7.87
C TRP A 199 5.88 4.72 7.07
N HIS A 200 6.91 5.30 7.70
CA HIS A 200 8.10 5.81 7.00
C HIS A 200 9.32 4.89 7.21
N VAL A 201 9.67 4.10 6.19
CA VAL A 201 10.76 3.10 6.23
C VAL A 201 12.13 3.67 6.66
N GLY A 202 12.39 4.95 6.39
CA GLY A 202 13.65 5.59 6.77
C GLY A 202 13.76 5.98 8.25
N VAL A 203 12.68 5.91 9.01
CA VAL A 203 12.61 6.35 10.42
C VAL A 203 12.35 5.11 11.28
N GLY A 204 13.21 4.85 12.26
CA GLY A 204 13.11 3.70 13.15
C GLY A 204 12.57 4.04 14.55
N SER A 205 12.90 5.22 15.07
CA SER A 205 12.37 5.71 16.35
C SER A 205 12.42 7.22 16.38
N ILE A 206 11.54 7.83 17.18
CA ILE A 206 11.50 9.27 17.42
C ILE A 206 11.69 9.52 18.91
N GLU A 207 12.57 10.45 19.24
CA GLU A 207 12.74 10.97 20.58
C GLU A 207 11.62 11.98 20.83
N LEU A 208 10.60 11.53 21.56
CA LEU A 208 9.50 12.39 22.01
C LEU A 208 9.83 12.87 23.43
N ASP A 209 9.98 14.17 23.59
CA ASP A 209 10.09 14.78 24.91
C ASP A 209 8.68 14.83 25.53
N PRO A 210 8.46 14.26 26.74
CA PRO A 210 7.16 14.29 27.41
C PRO A 210 6.56 15.70 27.51
N GLU A 211 7.37 16.75 27.62
CA GLU A 211 6.91 18.14 27.70
C GLU A 211 6.32 18.66 26.37
N THR A 212 6.77 18.11 25.23
CA THR A 212 6.28 18.50 23.89
C THR A 212 4.95 17.83 23.51
N LEU A 213 4.53 16.78 24.20
CA LEU A 213 3.27 16.05 23.93
C LEU A 213 2.04 16.68 24.61
N VAL A 214 2.22 17.50 25.64
CA VAL A 214 1.13 18.05 26.48
C VAL A 214 0.44 19.27 25.85
N ASN A 215 1.12 20.00 24.97
CA ASN A 215 0.57 21.20 24.32
C ASN A 215 0.33 20.96 22.83
N SER A 216 -0.89 20.51 22.48
CA SER A 216 -1.30 20.23 21.09
C SER A 216 -1.21 21.46 20.17
N GLU A 217 -1.29 22.69 20.71
CA GLU A 217 -1.14 23.93 19.95
C GLU A 217 0.32 24.27 19.61
N THR A 218 1.31 23.77 20.36
CA THR A 218 2.75 23.97 20.08
C THR A 218 3.36 22.94 19.13
N LEU A 219 2.58 21.98 18.61
CA LEU A 219 3.04 20.98 17.63
C LEU A 219 3.19 21.55 16.19
N MET A 220 2.93 22.84 15.98
CA MET A 220 3.16 23.52 14.70
C MET A 220 4.65 23.81 14.53
N ASN A 221 5.25 23.32 13.45
CA ASN A 221 6.67 23.49 13.12
C ASN A 221 7.65 22.92 14.16
N SER A 222 7.21 21.98 14.99
CA SER A 222 8.12 21.28 15.89
C SER A 222 9.11 20.45 15.08
N THR A 223 10.35 20.44 15.55
CA THR A 223 11.40 19.58 15.04
C THR A 223 11.62 18.46 16.04
N TRP A 224 11.48 17.22 15.59
CA TRP A 224 11.77 16.04 16.40
C TRP A 224 13.10 15.42 16.00
N SER A 225 13.85 14.95 16.99
CA SER A 225 15.03 14.11 16.76
C SER A 225 14.58 12.67 16.56
N ALA A 226 15.14 12.01 15.55
CA ALA A 226 14.79 10.65 15.20
C ALA A 226 16.02 9.84 14.81
N HIS A 227 15.90 8.52 14.88
CA HIS A 227 16.96 7.59 14.49
C HIS A 227 16.49 6.70 13.36
N ALA A 228 17.39 6.46 12.42
CA ALA A 228 17.19 5.51 11.34
C ALA A 228 17.05 4.07 11.89
N PRO A 229 16.32 3.18 11.21
CA PRO A 229 16.03 1.85 11.73
C PRO A 229 17.30 1.00 11.89
N VAL A 230 17.41 0.34 13.04
CA VAL A 230 18.49 -0.61 13.34
C VAL A 230 18.29 -1.93 12.59
N THR A 231 17.03 -2.29 12.35
CA THR A 231 16.61 -3.52 11.69
C THR A 231 15.82 -3.17 10.43
N GLY A 232 16.18 -3.78 9.31
CA GLY A 232 15.47 -3.59 8.05
C GLY A 232 14.11 -4.32 8.04
N PRO A 233 13.28 -4.08 7.02
CA PRO A 233 11.96 -4.73 6.88
C PRO A 233 12.01 -6.26 6.84
N ASN A 234 13.18 -6.85 6.57
CA ASN A 234 13.43 -8.29 6.51
C ASN A 234 13.99 -8.87 7.82
N GLY A 235 13.96 -8.12 8.92
CA GLY A 235 14.50 -8.56 10.21
C GLY A 235 16.03 -8.54 10.33
N LYS A 236 16.77 -8.14 9.28
CA LYS A 236 18.23 -8.09 9.29
C LYS A 236 18.75 -6.72 9.73
N ALA A 237 19.89 -6.69 10.41
CA ALA A 237 20.52 -5.44 10.83
C ALA A 237 20.86 -4.55 9.61
N THR A 238 20.45 -3.29 9.65
CA THR A 238 20.70 -2.34 8.57
C THR A 238 22.08 -1.68 8.74
N LYS A 239 22.94 -1.81 7.73
CA LYS A 239 24.23 -1.10 7.71
C LYS A 239 24.06 0.35 7.27
N ILE A 240 23.66 1.22 8.19
CA ILE A 240 23.52 2.66 7.96
C ILE A 240 24.83 3.37 8.35
N LYS A 241 25.36 4.20 7.45
CA LYS A 241 26.56 5.01 7.73
C LYS A 241 26.30 5.95 8.93
N PRO A 242 27.27 6.18 9.82
CA PRO A 242 27.07 6.97 11.04
C PRO A 242 26.38 8.32 10.80
N GLN A 243 26.81 9.04 9.76
CA GLN A 243 26.28 10.34 9.34
C GLN A 243 24.79 10.36 8.90
N PHE A 244 24.15 9.20 8.74
CA PHE A 244 22.74 9.08 8.37
C PHE A 244 21.90 8.42 9.47
N ARG A 245 22.48 8.13 10.63
CA ARG A 245 21.76 7.49 11.75
C ARG A 245 20.81 8.47 12.43
N ARG A 246 21.25 9.70 12.66
CA ARG A 246 20.41 10.75 13.22
C ARG A 246 19.66 11.47 12.11
N LEU A 247 18.41 11.79 12.40
CA LEU A 247 17.44 12.45 11.53
C LEU A 247 16.80 13.58 12.33
N HIS A 248 16.53 14.71 11.68
CA HIS A 248 15.56 15.67 12.19
C HIS A 248 14.32 15.59 11.30
N ILE A 249 13.16 15.49 11.94
CA ILE A 249 11.87 15.42 11.28
C ILE A 249 11.09 16.67 11.66
N GLU A 250 10.59 17.38 10.67
CA GLU A 250 9.79 18.58 10.82
C GLU A 250 8.44 18.33 10.15
N ARG A 251 7.36 18.74 10.81
CA ARG A 251 6.01 18.72 10.23
C ARG A 251 5.59 20.15 9.89
N SER A 252 5.30 20.38 8.61
CA SER A 252 4.65 21.59 8.14
C SER A 252 3.16 21.28 8.00
N LEU A 253 2.32 22.02 8.73
CA LEU A 253 0.88 21.98 8.49
C LEU A 253 0.57 22.97 7.38
N THR A 254 0.23 22.44 6.19
CA THR A 254 -0.28 23.24 5.08
C THR A 254 -1.69 23.74 5.43
N ARG A 255 -2.12 24.85 4.83
CA ARG A 255 -3.43 25.49 5.10
C ARG A 255 -4.66 24.63 4.72
N HIS A 256 -4.45 23.48 4.11
CA HIS A 256 -5.50 22.58 3.65
C HIS A 256 -5.56 21.35 4.56
N ASP A 257 -6.73 21.08 5.14
CA ASP A 257 -6.93 19.94 6.06
C ASP A 257 -6.64 18.58 5.43
N GLU A 258 -6.62 18.50 4.11
CA GLU A 258 -6.38 17.29 3.31
C GLU A 258 -4.89 17.06 2.96
N GLN A 259 -3.98 17.91 3.43
CA GLN A 259 -2.56 17.84 3.11
C GLN A 259 -1.68 17.80 4.36
N VAL A 260 -0.74 16.87 4.39
CA VAL A 260 0.27 16.73 5.45
C VAL A 260 1.66 16.79 4.82
N GLU A 261 2.54 17.63 5.36
CA GLU A 261 3.92 17.75 4.88
C GLU A 261 4.93 17.42 5.96
N TRP A 262 5.84 16.52 5.61
CA TRP A 262 6.96 16.10 6.44
C TRP A 262 8.27 16.47 5.74
N ARG A 263 9.21 17.03 6.49
CA ARG A 263 10.56 17.34 6.03
C ARG A 263 11.56 16.59 6.88
N ILE A 264 12.42 15.81 6.22
CA ILE A 264 13.45 15.00 6.88
C ILE A 264 14.82 15.53 6.49
N THR A 265 15.66 15.80 7.48
CA THR A 265 17.05 16.23 7.30
C THR A 265 18.02 15.36 8.09
N HIS A 266 19.31 15.39 7.71
CA HIS A 266 20.36 14.65 8.40
C HIS A 266 21.35 15.64 9.02
N PRO A 267 21.32 15.86 10.35
CA PRO A 267 22.18 16.86 11.00
C PRO A 267 23.66 16.56 10.83
N ASP A 268 24.04 15.27 10.87
CA ASP A 268 25.45 14.82 10.78
C ASP A 268 25.96 14.77 9.32
N SER A 269 25.13 15.16 8.35
CA SER A 269 25.50 15.22 6.93
C SER A 269 24.90 16.48 6.30
N PRO A 270 25.43 17.68 6.61
CA PRO A 270 24.87 18.97 6.17
C PRO A 270 24.92 19.18 4.65
N ARG A 271 25.72 18.37 3.94
CA ARG A 271 25.71 18.32 2.47
C ARG A 271 24.55 17.52 1.89
N ASN A 272 23.85 16.74 2.72
CA ASN A 272 22.67 15.99 2.31
C ASN A 272 21.47 16.93 2.25
N ARG A 273 20.67 16.77 1.20
CA ARG A 273 19.52 17.65 0.95
C ARG A 273 18.31 17.13 1.70
N PRO A 274 17.41 18.03 2.15
CA PRO A 274 16.17 17.62 2.78
C PRO A 274 15.36 16.74 1.82
N LEU A 275 14.71 15.72 2.40
CA LEU A 275 13.63 14.99 1.76
C LEU A 275 12.31 15.64 2.19
N LEU A 276 11.51 16.08 1.23
CA LEU A 276 10.15 16.57 1.48
C LEU A 276 9.18 15.46 1.11
N THR A 277 8.30 15.10 2.03
CA THR A 277 7.23 14.13 1.84
C THR A 277 5.90 14.86 1.99
N THR A 278 5.18 15.01 0.89
CA THR A 278 3.84 15.58 0.84
C THR A 278 2.83 14.44 0.73
N ILE A 279 1.84 14.43 1.61
CA ILE A 279 0.76 13.45 1.62
C ILE A 279 -0.55 14.19 1.39
N VAL A 280 -1.32 13.76 0.40
CA VAL A 280 -2.64 14.30 0.07
C VAL A 280 -3.68 13.22 0.30
N LEU A 281 -4.74 13.57 1.01
CA LEU A 281 -5.83 12.68 1.39
C LEU A 281 -7.10 13.09 0.65
N VAL A 282 -7.73 12.14 -0.04
CA VAL A 282 -9.00 12.39 -0.74
C VAL A 282 -9.99 11.31 -0.39
N GLN A 283 -11.20 11.71 0.03
CA GLN A 283 -12.28 10.78 0.28
C GLN A 283 -12.63 10.02 -1.02
N THR A 284 -12.75 8.70 -0.93
CA THR A 284 -13.16 7.85 -2.04
C THR A 284 -14.19 6.82 -1.58
N THR A 285 -14.76 6.06 -2.51
CA THR A 285 -15.74 5.03 -2.18
C THR A 285 -15.08 3.95 -1.32
N GLY A 286 -15.64 3.73 -0.13
CA GLY A 286 -15.17 2.74 0.83
C GLY A 286 -13.95 3.14 1.67
N GLY A 287 -13.41 4.37 1.55
CA GLY A 287 -12.26 4.78 2.36
C GLY A 287 -11.57 6.07 1.88
N THR A 288 -10.25 6.12 2.01
CA THR A 288 -9.42 7.28 1.67
C THR A 288 -8.37 6.92 0.63
N GLN A 289 -8.23 7.75 -0.40
CA GLN A 289 -7.10 7.70 -1.31
C GLN A 289 -5.96 8.54 -0.73
N VAL A 290 -4.82 7.90 -0.48
CA VAL A 290 -3.61 8.55 0.04
C VAL A 290 -2.58 8.65 -1.06
N SER A 291 -2.25 9.88 -1.46
CA SER A 291 -1.20 10.15 -2.44
C SER A 291 0.04 10.67 -1.74
N ILE A 292 1.13 9.91 -1.81
CA ILE A 292 2.40 10.23 -1.18
C ILE A 292 3.38 10.69 -2.26
N THR A 293 3.94 11.88 -2.08
CA THR A 293 4.94 12.45 -2.99
C THR A 293 6.20 12.79 -2.23
N ASN A 294 7.29 12.11 -2.57
CA ASN A 294 8.62 12.47 -2.11
C ASN A 294 9.31 13.37 -3.12
N ALA A 295 9.82 14.50 -2.66
CA ALA A 295 10.57 15.45 -3.45
C ALA A 295 11.96 15.69 -2.82
N TRP A 296 12.99 15.73 -3.66
CA TRP A 296 14.36 16.04 -3.25
C TRP A 296 15.06 16.89 -4.31
N GLN A 297 15.95 17.78 -3.88
CA GLN A 297 16.62 18.68 -4.82
C GLN A 297 17.66 17.92 -5.68
N ALA A 298 17.63 18.11 -7.01
CA ALA A 298 18.50 17.41 -7.97
C ALA A 298 19.98 17.81 -7.84
N GLN A 299 20.91 16.85 -7.66
CA GLN A 299 22.33 17.18 -7.54
C GLN A 299 22.87 17.88 -8.80
N GLY A 300 23.44 19.07 -8.63
CA GLY A 300 24.21 19.78 -9.67
C GLY A 300 25.71 19.51 -9.49
N GLY A 301 26.42 19.18 -10.57
CA GLY A 301 27.89 19.05 -10.56
C GLY A 301 28.42 17.90 -11.43
N TRP A 302 29.75 17.71 -11.40
CA TRP A 302 30.52 16.74 -12.20
C TRP A 302 30.12 15.26 -12.02
N ARG A 303 29.21 14.95 -11.08
CA ARG A 303 28.67 13.61 -10.86
C ARG A 303 27.46 13.26 -11.74
N LYS A 304 26.99 14.18 -12.60
CA LYS A 304 25.90 13.95 -13.58
C LYS A 304 26.06 12.70 -14.47
N PRO A 305 27.24 12.37 -15.04
CA PRO A 305 27.37 11.17 -15.88
C PRO A 305 27.30 9.86 -15.08
N ILE A 306 27.93 9.80 -13.89
CA ILE A 306 27.82 8.64 -12.98
C ILE A 306 26.38 8.46 -12.50
N ALA A 307 25.71 9.57 -12.18
CA ALA A 307 24.31 9.55 -11.79
C ALA A 307 23.41 9.00 -12.90
N TRP A 308 23.75 9.21 -14.19
CA TRP A 308 23.01 8.68 -15.34
C TRP A 308 23.04 7.14 -15.41
N VAL A 309 24.22 6.54 -15.21
CA VAL A 309 24.39 5.08 -15.19
C VAL A 309 23.62 4.43 -14.04
N LEU A 310 23.59 5.08 -12.86
CA LEU A 310 22.91 4.56 -11.67
C LEU A 310 21.41 4.89 -11.62
N ARG A 311 20.86 5.63 -12.60
CA ARG A 311 19.42 6.02 -12.60
C ARG A 311 18.46 4.85 -12.44
N PRO A 312 18.63 3.69 -13.10
CA PRO A 312 17.70 2.57 -12.95
C PRO A 312 17.65 2.06 -11.52
N ILE A 313 18.82 1.93 -10.87
CA ILE A 313 18.95 1.50 -9.48
C ILE A 313 18.32 2.53 -8.54
N GLN A 314 18.61 3.82 -8.74
CA GLN A 314 18.01 4.90 -7.95
C GLN A 314 16.48 4.92 -8.07
N LYS A 315 15.95 4.78 -9.29
CA LYS A 315 14.50 4.68 -9.54
C LYS A 315 13.89 3.48 -8.83
N PHE A 316 14.57 2.34 -8.84
CA PHE A 316 14.12 1.14 -8.13
C PHE A 316 14.06 1.36 -6.61
N PHE A 317 15.11 1.94 -6.01
CA PHE A 317 15.11 2.24 -4.56
C PHE A 317 14.02 3.22 -4.16
N VAL A 318 13.84 4.30 -4.94
CA VAL A 318 12.77 5.28 -4.69
C VAL A 318 11.41 4.62 -4.80
N TRP A 319 11.18 3.83 -5.85
CA TRP A 319 9.94 3.09 -6.03
C TRP A 319 9.68 2.12 -4.87
N PHE A 320 10.69 1.37 -4.44
CA PHE A 320 10.59 0.45 -3.32
C PHE A 320 10.23 1.17 -2.01
N GLN A 321 10.86 2.30 -1.71
CA GLN A 321 10.52 3.11 -0.55
C GLN A 321 9.06 3.61 -0.61
N MET A 322 8.63 4.12 -1.77
CA MET A 322 7.25 4.59 -1.98
C MET A 322 6.23 3.46 -1.79
N PHE A 323 6.49 2.30 -2.39
CA PHE A 323 5.65 1.12 -2.26
C PHE A 323 5.49 0.68 -0.80
N HIS A 324 6.59 0.65 -0.04
CA HIS A 324 6.54 0.30 1.37
C HIS A 324 5.81 1.34 2.23
N MET A 325 5.98 2.64 1.96
CA MET A 325 5.26 3.68 2.68
C MET A 325 3.75 3.56 2.48
N GLY A 326 3.31 3.46 1.21
CA GLY A 326 1.89 3.28 0.91
C GLY A 326 1.32 1.99 1.51
N GLY A 327 2.04 0.87 1.36
CA GLY A 327 1.63 -0.40 1.93
C GLY A 327 1.53 -0.37 3.47
N ALA A 328 2.49 0.26 4.14
CA ALA A 328 2.50 0.39 5.60
C ALA A 328 1.36 1.27 6.12
N THR A 329 1.11 2.43 5.48
CA THR A 329 -0.05 3.28 5.82
C THR A 329 -1.35 2.49 5.67
N SER A 330 -1.55 1.77 4.57
CA SER A 330 -2.79 1.03 4.36
C SER A 330 -2.96 -0.15 5.33
N ARG A 331 -1.86 -0.81 5.70
CA ARG A 331 -1.87 -1.92 6.66
C ARG A 331 -2.28 -1.48 8.07
N ALA A 332 -1.92 -0.27 8.50
CA ALA A 332 -2.24 0.24 9.83
C ALA A 332 -3.76 0.31 10.11
N PHE A 333 -4.59 0.32 9.06
CA PHE A 333 -6.05 0.43 9.15
C PHE A 333 -6.78 -0.88 8.80
N ARG A 334 -6.08 -2.01 8.79
CA ARG A 334 -6.65 -3.30 8.37
C ARG A 334 -6.62 -4.34 9.46
#